data_AF-X1G8B0-F1
#
_entry.id   AF-X1G8B0-F1
#
_cell.length_a   1.000
_cell.length_b   1.000
_cell.length_c   1.000
_cell.angle_alpha   90.00
_cell.angle_beta   90.00
_cell.angle_gamma   90.00
#
_symmetry.space_group_name_H-M   'P 1'
#
loop_
_entity.id
_entity.type
_entity.pdbx_description
1 polymer ?
#
loop_
_entity_poly.entity_id
_entity_poly.type
_entity_poly.pdbx_seq_one_letter_code
_entity_poly.pdbx_strand_id
1 'polypeptide(L)'
;MQRNIQELKKLSNELRFDVVDMIYKSKDGHPGPALGIADLVTALYFSEMKIDPRDPYKPDRDRFILSKGHACPVVYAALAKLDYFSDELLPTLRTCDSILQG
;
A
#
# COMPACT_ATOMS: atom_id res chain seq x y z
N MET A 1 -19.04 -5.43 -0.21
CA MET A 1 -19.04 -6.71 -0.94
C MET A 1 -17.66 -7.30 -0.84
N GLN A 2 -17.56 -8.60 -0.58
CA GLN A 2 -16.29 -9.31 -0.58
C GLN A 2 -15.77 -9.40 -2.01
N ARG A 3 -14.55 -8.92 -2.25
CA ARG A 3 -13.93 -8.95 -3.60
C ARG A 3 -13.65 -10.41 -3.98
N ASN A 4 -13.87 -10.75 -5.24
CA ASN A 4 -13.49 -12.06 -5.76
C ASN A 4 -11.99 -12.13 -6.10
N ILE A 5 -11.48 -13.34 -6.33
CA ILE A 5 -10.05 -13.57 -6.60
C ILE A 5 -9.53 -12.81 -7.84
N GLN A 6 -10.36 -12.64 -8.87
CA GLN A 6 -9.92 -11.91 -10.08
C GLN A 6 -9.80 -10.40 -9.82
N GLU A 7 -10.72 -9.84 -9.04
CA GLU A 7 -10.64 -8.44 -8.60
C GLU A 7 -9.40 -8.21 -7.74
N LEU A 8 -9.09 -9.12 -6.82
CA LEU A 8 -7.88 -9.05 -6.00
C LEU A 8 -6.60 -9.17 -6.85
N LYS A 9 -6.56 -10.05 -7.85
CA LYS A 9 -5.42 -10.15 -8.77
C LYS A 9 -5.21 -8.87 -9.57
N LYS A 10 -6.29 -8.27 -10.06
CA LYS A 10 -6.22 -6.97 -10.76
C LYS A 10 -5.65 -5.89 -9.84
N LEU A 11 -6.19 -5.79 -8.63
CA LEU A 11 -5.76 -4.81 -7.64
C LEU A 11 -4.29 -4.99 -7.25
N SER A 12 -3.84 -6.23 -7.07
CA SER A 12 -2.44 -6.53 -6.79
C SER A 12 -1.51 -6.07 -7.91
N ASN A 13 -1.92 -6.20 -9.18
CA ASN A 13 -1.15 -5.66 -10.30
C ASN A 13 -1.13 -4.13 -10.32
N GLU A 14 -2.23 -3.48 -9.92
CA GLU A 14 -2.25 -2.02 -9.76
C GLU A 14 -1.30 -1.57 -8.65
N LEU A 15 -1.27 -2.24 -7.49
CA LEU A 15 -0.30 -1.95 -6.43
C LEU A 15 1.14 -2.10 -6.92
N ARG A 16 1.42 -3.12 -7.74
CA ARG A 16 2.75 -3.30 -8.35
C ARG A 16 3.11 -2.15 -9.28
N PHE A 17 2.15 -1.65 -10.05
CA PHE A 17 2.36 -0.48 -10.92
C PHE A 17 2.69 0.76 -10.08
N ASP A 18 1.90 1.04 -9.04
CA ASP A 18 2.11 2.18 -8.14
C ASP A 18 3.49 2.12 -7.47
N VAL A 19 3.92 0.93 -7.03
CA VAL A 19 5.27 0.70 -6.49
C VAL A 19 6.36 1.07 -7.49
N VAL A 20 6.24 0.63 -8.74
CA VAL A 20 7.23 0.94 -9.79
C VAL A 20 7.26 2.44 -10.07
N ASP A 21 6.10 3.08 -10.18
CA ASP A 21 6.00 4.52 -10.45
C ASP A 21 6.58 5.36 -9.31
N MET A 22 6.24 5.05 -8.06
CA MET A 22 6.80 5.72 -6.87
C MET A 22 8.33 5.65 -6.85
N ILE A 23 8.89 4.45 -6.99
CA ILE A 23 10.35 4.23 -6.94
C ILE A 23 11.05 4.89 -8.13
N TYR A 24 10.43 4.85 -9.31
CA TYR A 24 10.97 5.53 -10.48
C TYR A 24 11.00 7.05 -10.30
N LYS A 25 9.98 7.64 -9.67
CA LYS A 25 9.89 9.09 -9.43
C LYS A 25 10.83 9.55 -8.31
N SER A 26 10.91 8.80 -7.21
CA SER A 26 11.82 9.09 -6.10
C SER A 26 13.30 8.88 -6.42
N LYS A 27 13.61 8.11 -7.48
CA LYS A 27 14.97 7.68 -7.85
C LYS A 27 15.65 6.81 -6.78
N ASP A 28 14.88 6.30 -5.83
CA ASP A 28 15.37 5.54 -4.68
C ASP A 28 14.26 4.65 -4.08
N GLY A 29 14.61 3.48 -3.57
CA GLY A 29 13.68 2.53 -2.97
C GLY A 29 13.99 1.06 -3.26
N HIS A 30 13.14 0.16 -2.76
CA HIS A 30 13.36 -1.29 -2.80
C HIS A 30 12.23 -2.00 -3.56
N PRO A 31 12.31 -2.10 -4.91
CA PRO A 31 11.21 -2.62 -5.72
C PRO A 31 10.96 -4.11 -5.47
N GLY A 32 11.99 -4.95 -5.48
CA GLY A 32 11.85 -6.40 -5.33
C GLY A 32 11.05 -6.82 -4.08
N PRO A 33 11.45 -6.37 -2.88
CA PRO A 33 10.73 -6.68 -1.64
C PRO A 33 9.27 -6.20 -1.63
N ALA A 34 8.95 -5.06 -2.24
CA ALA A 34 7.59 -4.52 -2.32
C ALA A 34 6.73 -5.32 -3.31
N LEU A 35 7.25 -5.56 -4.52
CA LEU A 35 6.58 -6.34 -5.56
C LEU A 35 6.29 -7.78 -5.13
N GLY A 36 7.20 -8.37 -4.35
CA GLY A 36 7.08 -9.76 -3.87
C GLY A 36 5.99 -9.98 -2.83
N ILE A 37 5.47 -8.94 -2.19
CA ILE A 37 4.39 -9.06 -1.18
C ILE A 37 3.07 -8.41 -1.62
N ALA A 38 2.96 -7.95 -2.87
CA ALA A 38 1.77 -7.25 -3.34
C ALA A 38 0.49 -8.10 -3.23
N ASP A 39 0.55 -9.41 -3.51
CA ASP A 39 -0.62 -10.29 -3.37
C ASP A 39 -1.04 -10.44 -1.89
N LEU A 40 -0.07 -10.58 -0.97
CA LEU A 40 -0.31 -10.64 0.46
C LEU A 40 -0.96 -9.35 0.97
N VAL A 41 -0.36 -8.20 0.63
CA VAL A 41 -0.87 -6.88 1.02
C VAL A 41 -2.26 -6.67 0.43
N THR A 42 -2.50 -7.10 -0.81
CA THR A 42 -3.82 -7.02 -1.43
C THR A 42 -4.86 -7.86 -0.68
N ALA A 43 -4.53 -9.12 -0.36
CA ALA A 43 -5.44 -9.99 0.37
C ALA A 43 -5.77 -9.42 1.76
N LEU A 44 -4.76 -8.94 2.49
CA LEU A 44 -4.93 -8.38 3.83
C LEU A 44 -5.79 -7.10 3.81
N TYR A 45 -5.41 -6.10 3.00
CA TYR A 45 -6.05 -4.79 3.04
C TYR A 45 -7.41 -4.73 2.34
N PHE A 46 -7.68 -5.64 1.40
CA PHE A 46 -8.87 -5.56 0.54
C PHE A 46 -9.83 -6.75 0.67
N SER A 47 -9.51 -7.74 1.51
CA SER A 47 -10.37 -8.90 1.82
C SER A 47 -10.40 -9.25 3.31
N GLU A 48 -9.25 -9.51 3.94
CA GLU A 48 -9.21 -10.21 5.23
C GLU A 48 -9.25 -9.30 6.46
N MET A 49 -8.55 -8.16 6.44
CA MET A 49 -8.45 -7.31 7.62
C MET A 49 -9.71 -6.48 7.83
N LYS A 50 -10.17 -6.43 9.08
CA LYS A 50 -11.16 -5.48 9.56
C LYS A 50 -10.50 -4.11 9.76
N ILE A 51 -10.63 -3.25 8.75
CA ILE A 51 -10.12 -1.87 8.77
C ILE A 51 -11.17 -0.86 8.28
N ASP A 52 -11.05 0.40 8.71
CA ASP A 52 -11.94 1.50 8.29
C ASP A 52 -11.09 2.76 8.03
N PRO A 53 -10.90 3.16 6.76
CA PRO A 53 -10.13 4.35 6.41
C PRO A 53 -10.70 5.64 7.02
N ARG A 54 -12.02 5.69 7.29
CA ARG A 54 -12.69 6.85 7.88
C ARG A 54 -12.49 6.94 9.39
N ASP A 55 -12.08 5.84 10.03
CA ASP A 55 -11.76 5.78 11.44
C ASP A 55 -10.57 4.82 11.68
N PRO A 56 -9.35 5.27 11.33
CA PRO A 56 -8.15 4.44 11.36
C PRO A 56 -7.70 4.08 12.78
N TYR A 57 -8.32 4.68 13.80
CA TYR A 57 -7.99 4.50 15.22
C TYR A 57 -8.94 3.57 15.95
N LYS A 58 -9.88 2.91 15.25
CA LYS A 58 -10.77 1.90 15.84
C LYS A 58 -10.01 0.93 16.76
N PRO A 59 -10.40 0.81 18.04
CA PRO A 59 -9.70 -0.05 19.00
C PRO A 59 -9.65 -1.52 18.58
N ASP A 60 -10.71 -1.99 17.90
CA ASP A 60 -10.95 -3.37 17.50
C ASP A 60 -10.59 -3.68 16.04
N ARG A 61 -9.92 -2.76 15.34
CA ARG A 61 -9.41 -3.02 13.98
C ARG A 61 -8.22 -3.98 14.03
N ASP A 62 -8.07 -4.76 12.97
CA ASP A 62 -6.87 -5.56 12.76
C ASP A 62 -5.64 -4.66 12.55
N ARG A 63 -4.46 -5.15 12.95
CA ARG A 63 -3.20 -4.40 12.88
C ARG A 63 -2.23 -5.11 11.96
N PHE A 64 -1.69 -4.37 11.01
CA PHE A 64 -0.60 -4.82 10.15
C PHE A 64 0.69 -4.11 10.55
N ILE A 65 1.76 -4.87 10.77
CA ILE A 65 3.10 -4.34 11.06
C ILE A 65 4.05 -4.85 9.98
N LEU A 66 4.57 -3.95 9.15
CA LEU A 66 5.55 -4.29 8.13
C LEU A 66 6.96 -4.35 8.73
N SER A 67 7.33 -5.49 9.32
CA SER A 67 8.66 -5.67 9.92
C SER A 67 9.79 -5.50 8.89
N LYS A 68 9.59 -5.96 7.65
CA LYS A 68 10.45 -5.65 6.50
C LYS A 68 10.15 -4.25 5.93
N GLY A 69 10.35 -3.22 6.74
CA GLY A 69 9.90 -1.85 6.50
C GLY A 69 10.33 -1.24 5.17
N HIS A 70 11.48 -1.67 4.63
CA HIS A 70 11.96 -1.23 3.31
C HIS A 70 11.01 -1.59 2.14
N ALA A 71 10.04 -2.47 2.34
CA ALA A 71 8.96 -2.75 1.40
C ALA A 71 7.76 -1.80 1.52
N CYS A 72 7.89 -0.68 2.24
CA CYS A 72 6.81 0.28 2.49
C CYS A 72 6.03 0.78 1.26
N PRO A 73 6.58 0.89 0.02
CA PRO A 73 5.82 1.46 -1.09
C PRO A 73 4.54 0.69 -1.40
N VAL A 74 4.53 -0.64 -1.28
CA VAL A 74 3.31 -1.42 -1.57
C VAL A 74 2.21 -1.20 -0.52
N VAL A 75 2.59 -0.90 0.72
CA VAL A 75 1.65 -0.55 1.78
C VAL A 75 1.10 0.86 1.55
N TYR A 76 1.94 1.81 1.13
CA TYR A 76 1.47 3.15 0.76
C TYR A 76 0.49 3.10 -0.41
N ALA A 77 0.77 2.31 -1.45
CA ALA A 77 -0.16 2.10 -2.56
C ALA A 77 -1.51 1.53 -2.08
N ALA A 78 -1.48 0.55 -1.16
CA ALA A 78 -2.71 -0.03 -0.61
C ALA A 78 -3.52 0.97 0.22
N LEU A 79 -2.85 1.74 1.08
CA LEU A 79 -3.47 2.78 1.90
C LEU A 79 -4.07 3.91 1.06
N ALA A 80 -3.38 4.36 0.00
CA ALA A 80 -3.89 5.35 -0.94
C ALA A 80 -5.16 4.87 -1.66
N LYS A 81 -5.17 3.63 -2.18
CA LYS A 81 -6.35 3.03 -2.83
C LYS A 81 -7.53 2.76 -1.88
N LEU A 82 -7.28 2.82 -0.57
CA LEU A 82 -8.29 2.74 0.47
C LEU A 82 -8.71 4.12 0.98
N ASP A 83 -8.24 5.20 0.37
CA ASP A 83 -8.56 6.58 0.75
C ASP A 83 -8.10 6.96 2.18
N TYR A 84 -7.04 6.33 2.71
CA TYR A 84 -6.39 6.82 3.94
C TYR A 84 -5.70 8.17 3.72
N PHE A 85 -5.29 8.43 2.49
CA PHE A 85 -4.75 9.70 2.00
C PHE A 85 -4.87 9.74 0.47
N SER A 86 -4.69 10.92 -0.14
CA SER A 86 -4.78 11.08 -1.60
C SER A 86 -3.63 10.39 -2.33
N ASP A 87 -3.96 9.67 -3.40
CA ASP A 87 -2.99 9.03 -4.30
C ASP A 87 -2.04 10.01 -5.00
N GLU A 88 -2.40 11.29 -5.08
CA GLU A 88 -1.52 12.39 -5.54
C GLU A 88 -0.24 12.51 -4.70
N LEU A 89 -0.21 11.95 -3.49
CA LEU A 89 0.98 11.93 -2.64
C LEU A 89 1.96 10.81 -3.01
N LEU A 90 1.54 9.75 -3.71
CA LEU A 90 2.43 8.63 -4.05
C LEU A 90 3.74 9.08 -4.75
N PRO A 91 3.70 10.00 -5.75
CA PRO A 91 4.90 10.57 -6.37
C PRO A 91 5.91 11.23 -5.42
N THR A 92 5.49 11.59 -4.20
CA THR A 92 6.32 12.31 -3.22
C THR A 92 7.13 11.38 -2.31
N LEU A 93 7.10 10.06 -2.56
CA LEU A 93 7.91 9.10 -1.81
C LEU A 93 9.37 9.58 -1.65
N ARG A 94 9.86 9.59 -0.42
CA ARG A 94 11.24 9.96 -0.05
C ARG A 94 11.65 11.41 -0.39
N THR A 95 10.70 12.30 -0.67
CA THR A 95 11.00 13.74 -0.74
C THR A 95 10.92 14.38 0.64
N CYS A 96 11.64 15.49 0.84
CA CYS A 96 11.45 16.32 2.03
C CYS A 96 9.97 16.70 2.18
N ASP A 97 9.51 16.79 3.43
CA ASP A 97 8.14 17.18 3.82
C ASP A 97 7.01 16.23 3.37
N SER A 98 7.32 15.14 2.65
CA SER A 98 6.34 14.12 2.34
C SER A 98 5.96 13.32 3.59
N ILE A 99 4.69 12.91 3.69
CA ILE A 99 4.27 11.92 4.68
C ILE A 99 4.76 10.50 4.33
N LEU A 100 5.19 10.27 3.09
CA LEU A 100 5.63 8.97 2.57
C LEU A 100 7.14 8.82 2.68
N GLN A 101 7.57 8.34 3.85
CA GLN A 101 8.99 8.16 4.19
C GLN A 101 9.57 6.85 3.67
N GLY A 102 10.90 6.79 3.60
CA GLY A 102 11.68 5.68 3.05
C GLY A 102 11.89 4.49 3.96
#